data_AF-A0A948KBC8-F1
#
_entry.id   AF-A0A948KBC8-F1
#
_cell.length_a   1.000
_cell.length_b   1.000
_cell.length_c   1.000
_cell.angle_alpha   90.00
_cell.angle_beta   90.00
_cell.angle_gamma   90.00
#
_symmetry.space_group_name_H-M   'P 1'
#
loop_
_entity.id
_entity.type
_entity.pdbx_description
1 polymer ?
#
loop_
_entity_poly.entity_id
_entity_poly.type
_entity_poly.pdbx_seq_one_letter_code
_entity_poly.pdbx_strand_id
1 'polypeptide(L)'
;MNKQYLAAALLLAGLTSGYAYSAETVCEGKVDQLVFHADNSFLLKLSSVNTAVFFCNPEAVWTAPGTPYTTGPETCKMLYSAFLSAQMAGKSLSAVYFDGDDSKGNCQSFPNWGKVNIRHFVLTGN
;
A
#
# COMPACT_ATOMS: atom_id res chain seq x y z
N MET A 1 -6.00 47.75 26.04
CA MET A 1 -5.60 46.41 25.54
C MET A 1 -5.51 46.47 24.03
N ASN A 2 -4.29 46.32 23.48
CA ASN A 2 -3.99 46.54 22.06
C ASN A 2 -4.56 45.42 21.18
N LYS A 3 -5.47 45.79 20.27
CA LYS A 3 -6.11 44.90 19.28
C LYS A 3 -5.12 44.18 18.36
N GLN A 4 -3.85 44.59 18.32
CA GLN A 4 -2.81 44.01 17.50
C GLN A 4 -2.33 42.62 17.97
N TYR A 5 -2.53 42.26 19.24
CA TYR A 5 -2.09 40.95 19.76
C TYR A 5 -3.12 39.81 19.55
N LEU A 6 -4.39 40.15 19.28
CA LEU A 6 -5.42 39.13 19.03
C LEU A 6 -5.29 38.46 17.66
N ALA A 7 -4.82 39.18 16.64
CA ALA A 7 -4.64 38.63 15.30
C ALA A 7 -3.48 37.61 15.23
N ALA A 8 -2.42 37.83 16.00
CA ALA A 8 -1.26 36.92 16.03
C ALA A 8 -1.57 35.59 16.73
N ALA A 9 -2.46 35.58 17.73
CA ALA A 9 -2.82 34.37 18.46
C ALA A 9 -3.72 33.42 17.65
N LEU A 10 -4.56 33.95 16.74
CA LEU A 10 -5.42 33.10 15.88
C LEU A 10 -4.65 32.41 14.74
N LEU A 11 -3.52 32.96 14.30
CA LEU A 11 -2.70 32.38 13.22
C LEU A 11 -1.85 31.19 13.69
N LEU A 12 -1.50 31.10 14.98
CA LEU A 12 -0.73 29.97 15.52
C LEU A 12 -1.59 28.74 15.85
N ALA A 13 -2.91 28.88 15.98
CA ALA A 13 -3.81 27.79 16.34
C ALA A 13 -4.24 26.91 15.15
N GLY A 14 -3.91 27.29 13.91
CA GLY A 14 -4.29 26.57 12.69
C GLY A 14 -3.31 25.50 12.22
N LEU A 15 -2.16 25.33 12.89
CA LEU A 15 -1.05 24.47 12.44
C LEU A 15 -0.98 23.10 13.12
N THR A 16 -1.99 22.70 13.90
CA THR A 16 -2.11 21.31 14.35
C THR A 16 -2.68 20.46 13.22
N SER A 17 -1.91 20.33 12.14
CA SER A 17 -2.10 19.28 11.15
C SER A 17 -1.85 17.96 11.86
N GLY A 18 -2.92 17.34 12.36
CA GLY A 18 -2.86 15.98 12.88
C GLY A 18 -2.26 15.10 11.79
N TYR A 19 -1.14 14.44 12.10
CA TYR A 19 -0.61 13.38 11.26
C TYR A 19 -1.63 12.24 11.31
N ALA A 20 -2.59 12.25 10.38
CA ALA A 20 -3.42 11.11 10.13
C ALA A 20 -2.50 10.03 9.56
N TYR A 21 -2.05 9.12 10.41
CA TYR A 21 -1.43 7.87 9.97
C TYR A 21 -2.38 7.26 8.94
N SER A 22 -1.89 7.06 7.71
CA SER A 22 -2.69 6.46 6.65
C SER A 22 -3.17 5.09 7.12
N ALA A 23 -4.48 4.86 6.97
CA ALA A 23 -5.12 3.63 7.40
C ALA A 23 -4.52 2.45 6.62
N GLU A 24 -3.78 1.61 7.34
CA GLU A 24 -3.27 0.33 6.85
C GLU A 24 -4.45 -0.59 6.53
N THR A 25 -4.49 -1.12 5.31
CA THR A 25 -5.51 -2.11 4.92
C THR A 25 -4.85 -3.48 4.86
N VAL A 26 -5.40 -4.41 5.64
CA VAL A 26 -4.90 -5.79 5.72
C VAL A 26 -5.87 -6.69 4.99
N CYS A 27 -5.36 -7.42 4.00
CA CYS A 27 -6.15 -8.38 3.22
C CYS A 27 -5.54 -9.76 3.26
N GLU A 28 -6.37 -10.78 3.02
CA GLU A 28 -5.97 -12.19 3.03
C GLU A 28 -6.41 -12.89 1.74
N GLY A 29 -6.01 -14.14 1.56
CA GLY A 29 -6.51 -14.98 0.48
C GLY A 29 -5.45 -15.36 -0.55
N LYS A 30 -5.90 -15.92 -1.66
CA LYS A 30 -5.03 -16.47 -2.71
C LYS A 30 -4.62 -15.38 -3.68
N VAL A 31 -3.47 -15.57 -4.33
CA VAL A 31 -3.06 -14.72 -5.45
C VAL A 31 -3.88 -15.10 -6.69
N ASP A 32 -4.91 -14.32 -7.01
CA ASP A 32 -5.72 -14.49 -8.22
C ASP A 32 -4.97 -13.99 -9.46
N GLN A 33 -4.31 -12.84 -9.34
CA GLN A 33 -3.52 -12.24 -10.41
C GLN A 33 -2.19 -11.73 -9.88
N LEU A 34 -1.13 -12.02 -10.62
CA LEU A 34 0.19 -11.44 -10.47
C LEU A 34 0.66 -11.06 -11.88
N VAL A 35 0.79 -9.77 -12.15
CA VAL A 35 0.90 -9.26 -13.53
C VAL A 35 2.13 -8.37 -13.65
N PHE A 36 2.87 -8.52 -14.74
CA PHE A 36 3.88 -7.56 -15.17
C PHE A 36 3.27 -6.60 -16.21
N HIS A 37 3.30 -5.31 -15.90
CA HIS A 37 2.70 -4.26 -16.71
C HIS A 37 3.74 -3.54 -17.57
N ALA A 38 3.29 -2.91 -18.65
CA ALA A 38 4.16 -2.32 -19.67
C ALA A 38 5.03 -1.15 -19.18
N ASP A 39 4.71 -0.56 -18.02
CA ASP A 39 5.51 0.48 -17.36
C ASP A 39 6.54 -0.09 -16.38
N ASN A 40 6.86 -1.38 -16.51
CA ASN A 40 7.76 -2.14 -15.66
C ASN A 40 7.29 -2.26 -14.20
N SER A 41 6.00 -2.10 -13.91
CA SER A 41 5.46 -2.31 -12.56
C SER A 41 4.75 -3.66 -12.44
N PHE A 42 4.66 -4.18 -11.22
CA PHE A 42 3.89 -5.38 -10.91
C PHE A 42 2.54 -5.02 -10.28
N LEU A 43 1.50 -5.77 -10.69
CA LEU A 43 0.20 -5.77 -10.03
C LEU A 43 -0.04 -7.05 -9.26
N LEU A 44 -0.78 -6.91 -8.17
CA LEU A 44 -1.30 -8.00 -7.35
C LEU A 44 -2.82 -7.87 -7.23
N LYS A 45 -3.53 -8.99 -7.41
CA LYS A 45 -4.91 -9.16 -6.96
C LYS A 45 -5.00 -10.38 -6.07
N LEU A 46 -5.37 -10.17 -4.82
CA LEU A 46 -5.77 -11.27 -3.94
C LEU A 46 -7.25 -11.63 -4.19
N SER A 47 -7.65 -12.84 -3.84
CA SER A 47 -9.04 -13.29 -3.95
C SER A 47 -10.01 -12.45 -3.10
N SER A 48 -9.52 -11.83 -2.03
CA SER A 48 -10.31 -10.91 -1.19
C SER A 48 -10.27 -9.46 -1.67
N VAL A 49 -9.60 -9.15 -2.78
CA VAL A 49 -9.42 -7.79 -3.28
C VAL A 49 -10.26 -7.57 -4.54
N ASN A 50 -10.97 -6.44 -4.61
CA ASN A 50 -11.91 -6.13 -5.70
C ASN A 50 -11.22 -5.95 -7.07
N THR A 51 -10.00 -5.40 -7.09
CA THR A 51 -9.27 -5.09 -8.33
C THR A 51 -7.76 -5.28 -8.18
N ALA A 52 -7.03 -5.40 -9.30
CA ALA A 52 -5.58 -5.49 -9.26
C ALA A 52 -4.96 -4.12 -8.98
N VAL A 53 -3.96 -4.08 -8.10
CA VAL A 53 -3.26 -2.85 -7.70
C VAL A 53 -1.76 -2.97 -7.92
N PHE A 54 -1.13 -1.86 -8.32
CA PHE A 54 0.31 -1.77 -8.47
C PHE A 54 1.00 -1.73 -7.10
N PHE A 55 2.01 -2.58 -6.90
CA PHE A 55 2.67 -2.68 -5.59
C PHE A 55 4.18 -2.47 -5.61
N CYS A 56 4.87 -2.63 -6.75
CA CYS A 56 6.29 -2.31 -6.88
C CYS A 56 6.79 -2.27 -8.34
N ASN A 57 8.05 -1.88 -8.54
CA ASN A 57 8.79 -1.92 -9.80
C ASN A 57 10.15 -2.64 -9.56
N PRO A 58 10.54 -3.65 -10.37
CA PRO A 58 11.77 -4.42 -10.13
C PRO A 58 13.06 -3.70 -10.55
N GLU A 59 12.95 -2.53 -11.21
CA GLU A 59 14.07 -1.77 -11.76
C GLU A 59 14.22 -0.38 -11.10
N ALA A 60 13.29 0.03 -10.22
CA ALA A 60 13.30 1.33 -9.58
C ALA A 60 12.78 1.28 -8.13
N VAL A 61 13.13 2.29 -7.34
CA VAL A 61 12.51 2.48 -6.01
C VAL A 61 11.04 2.87 -6.22
N TRP A 62 10.16 2.11 -5.59
CA TRP A 62 8.72 2.33 -5.60
C TRP A 62 8.25 3.03 -4.33
N THR A 63 7.48 4.11 -4.49
CA THR A 63 6.86 4.84 -3.39
C THR A 63 5.40 5.11 -3.75
N ALA A 64 4.48 4.65 -2.91
CA ALA A 64 3.07 5.01 -3.03
C ALA A 64 2.81 6.34 -2.30
N PRO A 65 1.91 7.21 -2.80
CA PRO A 65 1.44 8.37 -2.06
C PRO A 65 0.86 7.97 -0.69
N GLY A 66 0.96 8.84 0.32
CA GLY A 66 0.31 8.59 1.62
C GLY A 66 1.04 7.63 2.56
N THR A 67 2.25 7.17 2.22
CA THR A 67 3.05 6.31 3.09
C THR A 67 4.52 6.73 3.11
N PRO A 68 5.22 6.64 4.26
CA PRO A 68 6.68 6.84 4.31
C PRO A 68 7.46 5.60 3.82
N TYR A 69 6.80 4.46 3.60
CA TYR A 69 7.46 3.23 3.19
C TYR A 69 7.78 3.23 1.70
N THR A 70 8.96 2.72 1.37
CA THR A 70 9.43 2.56 -0.02
C THR A 70 9.86 1.13 -0.27
N THR A 71 9.64 0.63 -1.47
CA THR A 71 10.07 -0.71 -1.89
C THR A 71 11.20 -0.59 -2.89
N GLY A 72 12.38 -1.09 -2.54
CA GLY A 72 13.52 -1.14 -3.45
C GLY A 72 13.41 -2.27 -4.49
N PRO A 73 14.22 -2.23 -5.57
CA PRO A 73 14.25 -3.26 -6.61
C PRO A 73 14.35 -4.71 -6.10
N GLU A 74 15.29 -4.98 -5.20
CA GLU A 74 15.52 -6.33 -4.67
C GLU A 74 14.36 -6.82 -3.80
N THR A 75 13.78 -5.93 -2.98
CA THR A 75 12.56 -6.24 -2.22
C THR A 75 11.38 -6.50 -3.14
N CYS A 76 11.25 -5.75 -4.24
CA CYS A 76 10.20 -5.96 -5.23
C CYS A 76 10.30 -7.35 -5.88
N LYS A 77 11.50 -7.75 -6.32
CA LYS A 77 11.74 -9.08 -6.89
C LYS A 77 11.46 -10.20 -5.88
N MET A 78 11.80 -9.99 -4.61
CA MET A 78 11.49 -10.91 -3.52
C MET A 78 9.97 -11.05 -3.32
N LEU A 79 9.24 -9.93 -3.23
CA LEU A 79 7.77 -9.93 -3.10
C LEU A 79 7.12 -10.66 -4.27
N TYR A 80 7.50 -10.33 -5.51
CA TYR A 80 6.99 -11.00 -6.70
C TYR A 80 7.24 -12.52 -6.66
N SER A 81 8.47 -12.93 -6.32
CA SER A 81 8.84 -14.35 -6.26
C SER A 81 8.07 -15.11 -5.16
N ALA A 82 7.83 -14.47 -4.02
CA ALA A 82 7.05 -15.05 -2.93
C ALA A 82 5.58 -15.22 -3.32
N PHE A 83 4.97 -14.20 -3.93
CA PHE A 83 3.58 -14.27 -4.41
C PHE A 83 3.40 -15.25 -5.55
N LEU A 84 4.35 -15.31 -6.50
CA LEU A 84 4.35 -16.32 -7.56
C LEU A 84 4.43 -17.73 -6.97
N SER A 85 5.30 -17.94 -5.99
CA SER A 85 5.43 -19.24 -5.31
C SER A 85 4.15 -19.62 -4.57
N ALA A 86 3.52 -18.68 -3.86
CA ALA A 86 2.23 -18.90 -3.19
C ALA A 86 1.11 -19.21 -4.20
N GLN A 87 1.08 -18.50 -5.33
CA GLN A 87 0.13 -18.72 -6.43
C GLN A 87 0.28 -20.12 -7.02
N MET A 88 1.50 -20.51 -7.38
CA MET A 88 1.81 -21.82 -7.96
C MET A 88 1.52 -22.97 -6.98
N ALA A 89 1.71 -22.74 -5.68
CA ALA A 89 1.37 -23.70 -4.62
C ALA A 89 -0.12 -23.70 -4.24
N GLY A 90 -0.93 -22.79 -4.79
CA GLY A 90 -2.34 -22.63 -4.43
C GLY A 90 -2.58 -22.25 -2.96
N LYS A 91 -1.56 -21.68 -2.29
CA LYS A 91 -1.59 -21.30 -0.87
C LYS A 91 -2.20 -19.91 -0.71
N SER A 92 -2.94 -19.72 0.39
CA SER A 92 -3.43 -18.41 0.78
C SER A 92 -2.37 -17.66 1.60
N LEU A 93 -2.26 -16.37 1.37
CA LEU A 93 -1.60 -15.42 2.27
C LEU A 93 -2.57 -15.13 3.42
N SER A 94 -2.12 -15.26 4.66
CA SER A 94 -2.97 -15.01 5.83
C SER A 94 -3.09 -13.52 6.15
N ALA A 95 -2.12 -12.72 5.71
CA ALA A 95 -2.20 -11.26 5.76
C ALA A 95 -1.25 -10.64 4.74
N VAL A 96 -1.70 -9.57 4.08
CA VAL A 96 -0.91 -8.67 3.25
C VAL A 96 -1.28 -7.26 3.66
N TYR A 97 -0.28 -6.49 4.09
CA TYR A 97 -0.46 -5.17 4.66
C TYR A 97 -0.19 -4.10 3.60
N PHE A 98 -1.26 -3.49 3.12
CA PHE A 98 -1.25 -2.47 2.08
C PHE A 98 -1.25 -1.05 2.68
N ASP A 99 -0.24 -0.28 2.31
CA ASP A 99 -0.08 1.12 2.67
C ASP A 99 -0.21 2.03 1.45
N GLY A 100 -0.62 3.27 1.73
CA GLY A 100 -0.73 4.34 0.75
C GLY A 100 -2.12 4.99 0.74
N ASP A 101 -2.27 6.05 -0.04
CA ASP A 101 -3.55 6.75 -0.16
C ASP A 101 -4.60 5.88 -0.86
N ASP A 102 -4.18 5.07 -1.84
CA ASP A 102 -5.06 4.18 -2.60
C ASP A 102 -5.41 2.88 -1.85
N SER A 103 -4.80 2.62 -0.70
CA SER A 103 -5.17 1.50 0.17
C SER A 103 -6.17 1.87 1.26
N LYS A 104 -6.62 3.14 1.35
CA LYS A 104 -7.54 3.56 2.41
C LYS A 104 -8.89 2.86 2.28
N GLY A 105 -9.37 2.28 3.38
CA GLY A 105 -10.68 1.67 3.49
C GLY A 105 -10.62 0.18 3.83
N ASN A 106 -11.09 -0.66 2.92
CA ASN A 106 -11.10 -2.12 3.08
C ASN A 106 -10.68 -2.81 1.78
N CYS A 107 -10.58 -4.14 1.81
CA CYS A 107 -10.11 -4.92 0.65
C CYS A 107 -11.00 -4.80 -0.60
N GLN A 108 -12.20 -4.25 -0.49
CA GLN A 108 -13.14 -4.06 -1.57
C GLN A 108 -13.18 -2.62 -2.09
N SER A 109 -12.37 -1.71 -1.55
CA SER A 109 -12.39 -0.28 -1.89
C SER A 109 -11.17 0.19 -2.68
N PHE A 110 -10.29 -0.70 -3.14
CA PHE A 110 -9.14 -0.28 -3.94
C PHE A 110 -9.62 0.30 -5.28
N PRO A 111 -9.05 1.44 -5.72
CA PRO A 111 -9.34 1.99 -7.04
C PRO A 111 -8.73 1.10 -8.12
N ASN A 112 -9.34 1.09 -9.30
CA ASN A 112 -8.72 0.46 -10.47
C ASN A 112 -7.34 1.07 -10.71
N TRP A 113 -6.32 0.22 -10.87
CA TRP A 113 -4.94 0.66 -11.08
C TRP A 113 -4.35 1.45 -9.91
N GLY A 114 -4.87 1.25 -8.69
CA GLY A 114 -4.36 1.89 -7.48
C GLY A 114 -2.88 1.59 -7.23
N LYS A 115 -2.17 2.54 -6.63
CA LYS A 115 -0.74 2.42 -6.29
C LYS A 115 -0.58 2.29 -4.78
N VAL A 116 -0.04 1.16 -4.36
CA VAL A 116 0.10 0.80 -2.95
C VAL A 116 1.53 0.38 -2.64
N ASN A 117 1.92 0.42 -1.37
CA ASN A 117 3.11 -0.25 -0.88
C ASN A 117 2.67 -1.50 -0.10
N ILE A 118 3.41 -2.60 -0.23
CA ILE A 118 3.24 -3.77 0.63
C ILE A 118 4.31 -3.71 1.71
N ARG A 119 3.89 -3.38 2.93
CA ARG A 119 4.81 -3.26 4.09
C ARG A 119 5.41 -4.61 4.45
N HIS A 120 4.55 -5.62 4.56
CA HIS A 120 4.92 -7.01 4.79
C HIS A 120 3.73 -7.92 4.46
N PHE A 121 3.98 -9.23 4.45
CA PHE A 121 2.96 -10.27 4.29
C PHE A 121 3.27 -11.45 5.21
N VAL A 122 2.25 -12.26 5.49
CA VAL A 122 2.34 -13.47 6.29
C VAL A 122 1.88 -14.67 5.46
N LEU A 123 2.73 -15.68 5.40
CA LEU A 123 2.40 -17.01 4.93
C LEU A 123 2.34 -17.93 6.14
N THR A 124 1.19 -18.53 6.40
CA THR A 124 1.07 -19.60 7.40
C THR A 124 1.22 -20.95 6.72
N GLY A 125 2.16 -21.76 7.21
CA GLY A 125 2.25 -23.16 6.82
C GLY A 125 1.10 -23.94 7.45
N ASN A 126 0.31 -24.62 6.62
CA ASN A 126 -0.44 -25.80 7.05
C ASN A 126 0.44 -27.02 6.81
#